data_AF-A0A537ZGT8-F1
#
_entry.id   AF-A0A537ZGT8-F1
#
_cell.length_a   1.000
_cell.length_b   1.000
_cell.length_c   1.000
_cell.angle_alpha   90.00
_cell.angle_beta   90.00
_cell.angle_gamma   90.00
#
_symmetry.space_group_name_H-M   'P 1'
#
loop_
_entity.id
_entity.type
_entity.pdbx_description
1 polymer ?
#
loop_
_entity_poly.entity_id
_entity_poly.type
_entity_poly.pdbx_seq_one_letter_code
_entity_poly.pdbx_strand_id
1 'polypeptide(L)' 'MPRLIRMDHTGHSTLAEWTAGDEAAYNVAVEEFRRQLDEGYIGVVSDGPGQATQVRELPADAPTVILRRPIAGG' A
#
# COMPACT_ATOMS: atom_id res chain seq x y z
N MET A 1 -1.54 13.91 -2.52
CA MET A 1 -2.51 12.85 -2.82
C MET A 1 -1.88 11.53 -2.39
N PRO A 2 -2.44 10.85 -1.39
CA PRO A 2 -2.02 9.51 -1.02
C PRO A 2 -2.11 8.50 -2.18
N ARG A 3 -1.23 7.48 -2.14
CA ARG A 3 -1.11 6.48 -3.22
C ARG A 3 -0.87 5.09 -2.67
N LEU A 4 -1.45 4.11 -3.34
CA LEU A 4 -1.20 2.69 -3.15
C LEU A 4 -0.33 2.18 -4.29
N ILE A 5 0.90 1.78 -3.95
CA ILE A 5 1.89 1.31 -4.91
C ILE A 5 2.16 -0.16 -4.66
N ARG A 6 2.18 -0.98 -5.71
CA ARG A 6 2.70 -2.35 -5.67
C ARG A 6 4.13 -2.38 -6.20
N MET A 7 5.04 -2.86 -5.38
CA MET A 7 6.39 -3.25 -5.76
C MET A 7 6.42 -4.75 -6.03
N ASP A 8 6.77 -5.11 -7.26
CA ASP A 8 7.06 -6.48 -7.66
C ASP A 8 8.38 -6.53 -8.45
N HIS A 9 8.75 -7.71 -8.95
CA HIS A 9 10.01 -7.91 -9.67
C HIS A 9 10.08 -7.15 -11.01
N THR A 10 8.96 -6.62 -11.51
CA THR A 10 8.89 -5.82 -12.74
C THR A 10 9.02 -4.32 -12.49
N GLY A 11 9.01 -3.89 -11.22
CA GLY A 11 9.11 -2.49 -10.81
C GLY A 11 7.96 -2.06 -9.90
N HIS A 12 7.48 -0.83 -10.09
CA HIS A 12 6.42 -0.23 -9.29
C HIS A 12 5.17 0.01 -10.15
N SER A 13 4.01 -0.44 -9.68
CA SER A 13 2.70 -0.16 -10.28
C SER A 13 1.85 0.66 -9.31
N THR A 14 1.25 1.75 -9.77
CA THR A 14 0.21 2.45 -9.00
C THR A 14 -1.11 1.71 -9.14
N LEU A 15 -1.66 1.24 -8.02
CA LEU A 15 -2.93 0.52 -8.01
C LEU A 15 -4.12 1.46 -7.77
N ALA A 16 -3.94 2.44 -6.89
CA ALA A 16 -4.96 3.42 -6.56
C ALA A 16 -4.32 4.73 -6.08
N GLU A 17 -5.01 5.83 -6.30
CA GLU A 17 -4.71 7.15 -5.75
C GLU A 17 -6.02 7.71 -5.19
N TRP A 18 -5.97 8.38 -4.04
CA TRP A 18 -7.15 9.01 -3.45
C TRP A 18 -6.85 10.41 -2.97
N THR A 19 -7.87 11.27 -2.99
CA THR A 19 -7.79 12.64 -2.49
C THR A 19 -8.37 12.70 -1.09
N ALA A 20 -7.82 13.56 -0.24
CA ALA A 20 -8.40 13.81 1.08
C ALA A 20 -9.83 14.38 0.92
N GLY A 21 -10.81 13.72 1.54
CA GLY A 21 -12.23 14.07 1.43
C GLY A 21 -12.98 13.36 0.29
N ASP A 22 -12.30 12.55 -0.53
CA ASP A 22 -12.94 11.66 -1.51
C ASP A 22 -13.04 10.24 -0.93
N GLU A 23 -14.13 9.98 -0.22
CA GLU A 23 -14.40 8.67 0.39
C GLU A 23 -14.58 7.57 -0.66
N ALA A 24 -15.09 7.88 -1.85
CA ALA A 24 -15.30 6.88 -2.90
C ALA A 24 -13.96 6.38 -3.43
N ALA A 25 -13.03 7.29 -3.75
CA ALA A 25 -11.68 6.94 -4.19
C ALA A 25 -10.92 6.19 -3.09
N TYR A 26 -11.08 6.60 -1.83
CA TYR A 26 -10.46 5.90 -0.70
C TYR A 26 -10.99 4.47 -0.53
N ASN A 27 -12.30 4.27 -0.61
CA ASN A 27 -12.89 2.93 -0.50
C ASN A 27 -12.40 1.98 -1.61
N VAL A 28 -12.27 2.47 -2.84
CA VAL A 28 -11.65 1.70 -3.93
C VAL A 28 -10.20 1.33 -3.59
N ALA A 29 -9.42 2.25 -3.04
CA ALA A 29 -8.05 1.96 -2.59
C ALA A 29 -8.01 0.92 -1.46
N VAL A 30 -8.96 0.95 -0.53
CA VAL A 30 -9.10 -0.05 0.55
C VAL A 30 -9.42 -1.44 -0.01
N GLU A 31 -10.32 -1.53 -0.98
CA GLU A 31 -10.66 -2.81 -1.63
C GLU A 31 -9.45 -3.40 -2.38
N GLU A 32 -8.75 -2.57 -3.16
CA GLU A 32 -7.51 -2.98 -3.84
C GLU A 32 -6.43 -3.42 -2.85
N PHE A 33 -6.25 -2.68 -1.75
CA PHE A 33 -5.29 -3.03 -0.70
C PHE A 33 -5.59 -4.42 -0.12
N ARG A 34 -6.84 -4.69 0.25
CA ARG A 34 -7.28 -6.00 0.78
C ARG A 34 -7.04 -7.11 -0.23
N ARG A 35 -7.40 -6.92 -1.51
CA ARG A 35 -7.15 -7.90 -2.57
C ARG A 35 -5.68 -8.29 -2.66
N GLN A 36 -4.78 -7.31 -2.57
CA GLN A 36 -3.34 -7.56 -2.62
C GLN A 36 -2.82 -8.29 -1.37
N LEU A 37 -3.35 -7.98 -0.18
CA LEU A 37 -3.04 -8.75 1.02
C LEU A 37 -3.45 -10.22 0.88
N ASP A 38 -4.63 -10.48 0.33
CA ASP A 38 -5.14 -11.84 0.08
C ASP A 38 -4.27 -12.59 -0.96
N GLU A 39 -3.70 -11.86 -1.93
CA GLU A 39 -2.72 -12.40 -2.88
C GLU A 39 -1.34 -12.69 -2.24
N GLY A 40 -1.14 -12.33 -0.97
CA GLY A 40 0.08 -12.58 -0.21
C GLY A 40 1.10 -11.44 -0.26
N TYR A 41 0.68 -10.22 -0.60
CA TYR A 41 1.50 -9.02 -0.39
C TYR A 41 1.40 -8.54 1.06
N ILE A 42 2.37 -7.73 1.48
CA ILE A 42 2.35 -6.99 2.73
C ILE A 42 2.36 -5.49 2.44
N GLY A 43 1.48 -4.75 3.10
CA GLY A 43 1.47 -3.29 3.08
C GLY A 43 2.51 -2.73 4.05
N VAL A 44 3.30 -1.78 3.60
CA VAL A 44 4.24 -1.03 4.44
C VAL A 44 4.09 0.47 4.21
N VAL A 45 4.15 1.23 5.30
CA VAL A 45 4.31 2.69 5.28
C VAL A 45 5.74 3.04 5.67
N SER A 46 6.28 4.09 5.05
CA SER A 46 7.60 4.60 5.39
C SER A 46 7.44 5.78 6.35
N ASP A 47 7.79 5.59 7.61
CA ASP A 47 7.73 6.64 8.65
C ASP A 47 9.02 7.48 8.69
N GLY A 48 9.99 7.20 7.81
CA GLY A 48 11.26 7.91 7.72
C GLY A 48 12.39 7.06 7.10
N PRO A 49 13.60 7.61 6.95
CA PRO A 49 14.72 6.88 6.37
C PRO A 49 15.03 5.60 7.16
N GLY A 50 14.90 4.44 6.52
CA GLY A 50 15.19 3.14 7.11
C GLY A 50 14.09 2.55 7.99
N GLN A 51 12.95 3.21 8.16
CA GLN A 51 11.81 2.68 8.92
C GLN A 51 10.64 2.37 8.01
N ALA A 52 10.23 1.09 8.01
CA ALA A 52 9.06 0.62 7.31
C ALA A 52 8.15 -0.12 8.30
N THR A 53 6.97 0.44 8.55
CA THR A 53 5.97 -0.16 9.43
C THR A 53 5.00 -0.97 8.59
N GLN A 54 4.85 -2.27 8.92
CA GLN A 54 3.85 -3.10 8.26
C GLN A 54 2.45 -2.70 8.75
N VAL A 55 1.54 -2.51 7.81
CA VAL A 55 0.14 -2.15 8.09
C VAL A 55 -0.79 -3.26 7.60
N ARG A 56 -1.85 -3.53 8.36
CA ARG A 56 -2.91 -4.49 8.00
C ARG A 56 -4.16 -3.83 7.45
N GLU A 57 -4.27 -2.52 7.62
CA GLU A 57 -5.33 -1.67 7.09
C GLU A 57 -4.69 -0.50 6.35
N LEU A 58 -5.36 0.01 5.32
CA LEU A 58 -4.86 1.16 4.57
C LEU A 58 -4.98 2.41 5.45
N PRO A 59 -3.90 3.13 5.78
CA PRO A 59 -4.01 4.37 6.54
C PRO A 59 -4.43 5.52 5.63
N ALA A 60 -5.49 6.24 5.99
CA ALA A 60 -6.01 7.35 5.19
C ALA A 60 -5.05 8.56 5.12
N ASP A 61 -4.23 8.73 6.16
CA ASP A 61 -3.28 9.82 6.37
C ASP A 61 -1.86 9.52 5.87
N ALA A 62 -1.58 8.26 5.50
CA ALA A 62 -0.28 7.89 4.96
C ALA A 62 -0.07 8.52 3.57
N PRO A 63 1.05 9.21 3.33
CA PRO A 63 1.32 9.83 2.03
C PRO A 63 1.54 8.79 0.93
N THR A 64 2.04 7.60 1.26
CA THR A 64 2.22 6.48 0.32
C THR A 64 2.25 5.17 1.10
N VAL A 65 1.51 4.18 0.59
CA VAL A 65 1.52 2.80 1.08
C VAL A 65 2.12 1.92 -0.01
N ILE A 66 3.12 1.11 0.35
CA ILE A 66 3.83 0.23 -0.56
C ILE A 66 3.44 -1.21 -0.26
N LEU A 67 2.91 -1.93 -1.24
CA LEU A 67 2.69 -3.36 -1.22
C LEU A 67 3.92 -4.06 -1.78
N ARG A 68 4.44 -5.04 -1.06
CA ARG A 68 5.57 -5.86 -1.53
C ARG A 68 5.36 -7.33 -1.17
N ARG A 69 5.99 -8.24 -1.90
CA ARG A 69 6.06 -9.65 -1.48
C ARG A 69 6.97 -9.76 -0.25
N PRO A 70 6.66 -10.62 0.73
CA PRO A 70 7.60 -10.96 1.78
C PRO A 70 8.92 -11.45 1.17
N ILE A 71 10.04 -10.94 1.68
CA ILE A 71 11.33 -11.58 1.41
C ILE A 71 11.32 -12.85 2.26
N ALA A 72 11.02 -13.99 1.65
CA ALA A 72 11.22 -15.27 2.30
C ALA A 72 12.72 -15.43 2.55
N GLY A 73 13.16 -15.11 3.76
CA GLY A 73 14.48 -15.47 4.26
C GLY A 73 14.48 -16.96 4.56
N GLY A 74 15.25 -17.73 3.77
CA GLY A 74 15.81 -18.99 4.24
C GLY A 74 17.00 -18.72 5.16
#